data_AF-A0A368NBR9-F1
#
_entry.id   AF-A0A368NBR9-F1
#
_cell.length_a   1.000
_cell.length_b   1.000
_cell.length_c   1.000
_cell.angle_alpha   90.00
_cell.angle_beta   90.00
_cell.angle_gamma   90.00
#
_symmetry.space_group_name_H-M   'P 1'
#
loop_
_entity.id
_entity.type
_entity.pdbx_description
1 polymer ?
#
loop_
_entity_poly.entity_id
_entity_poly.type
_entity_poly.pdbx_seq_one_letter_code
_entity_poly.pdbx_strand_id
1 'polypeptide(L)'
;MKEFIGATDETVISSTGGGLRFSFDTVYDEVLDEYQVESSREMLPGVERERGTMVYGSNSDWTQQDLEQVEDFISDLWMPRDRELVLETFRPYSEKVMTGEEPDATLENQYLPTIVFDEGVQKEKHRSTPVEVNKTEPGEGGIYEMGIPVTRGEEFPFLFNVHQKTPVTERRNELDNSYRSDLMRSLLDNRLDLLDDEELEEEYVTQYISQFSHKTSEDTQQEYISRRFGNDPDNLLVYSDSTPNMAVTWAVQRQLPMEKLNEYSRNISGILDNQCPSVQEWFNEQNSERAIDPVETPGEAQEDLIQYFEEEILGRSSADDVDFELAYISEDSEEGQTHATYSPVDETIYLNALADDWSSPTPSRIGTALHEIGHHETDPNRDGHGPRWYHAVEELSGEVIQNLEQELEDLE
;
A
#
# COMPACT_ATOMS: atom_id res chain seq x y z
N MET A 1 -6.96 -34.43 -1.13
CA MET A 1 -7.41 -35.74 -0.57
C MET A 1 -8.27 -36.56 -1.56
N LYS A 2 -9.27 -35.99 -2.27
CA LYS A 2 -10.00 -36.74 -3.34
C LYS A 2 -9.11 -37.16 -4.52
N GLU A 3 -8.07 -36.38 -4.86
CA GLU A 3 -7.07 -36.77 -5.88
C GLU A 3 -5.95 -37.66 -5.32
N PHE A 4 -5.74 -37.66 -4.00
CA PHE A 4 -4.72 -38.47 -3.34
C PHE A 4 -5.16 -39.94 -3.17
N ILE A 5 -6.47 -40.17 -3.27
CA ILE A 5 -7.13 -41.49 -3.35
C ILE A 5 -7.57 -41.69 -4.80
N GLY A 6 -6.69 -41.41 -5.77
CA GLY A 6 -6.84 -41.92 -7.12
C GLY A 6 -6.54 -43.41 -7.08
N ALA A 7 -7.54 -44.24 -6.80
CA ALA A 7 -7.35 -45.68 -6.84
C ALA A 7 -7.19 -46.10 -8.31
N THR A 8 -5.96 -46.43 -8.70
CA THR A 8 -5.74 -47.31 -9.84
C THR A 8 -6.18 -48.72 -9.46
N ASP A 9 -6.28 -49.63 -10.43
CA ASP A 9 -6.72 -51.03 -10.28
C ASP A 9 -5.97 -51.81 -9.17
N GLU A 10 -4.84 -51.28 -8.68
CA GLU A 10 -3.93 -51.93 -7.73
C GLU A 10 -3.73 -51.17 -6.40
N THR A 11 -4.47 -50.08 -6.15
CA THR A 11 -4.34 -49.30 -4.91
C THR A 11 -5.18 -49.88 -3.78
N VAL A 12 -4.56 -50.38 -2.71
CA VAL A 12 -5.24 -50.80 -1.48
C VAL A 12 -4.96 -49.81 -0.38
N ILE A 13 -5.99 -49.09 0.09
CA ILE A 13 -5.91 -48.25 1.29
C ILE A 13 -6.85 -48.83 2.35
N SER A 14 -6.31 -49.13 3.53
CA SER A 14 -7.13 -49.57 4.64
C SER A 14 -6.61 -49.08 5.98
N SER A 15 -7.51 -49.02 6.96
CA SER A 15 -7.18 -48.65 8.34
C SER A 15 -7.41 -49.82 9.29
N THR A 16 -6.43 -50.05 10.17
CA THR A 16 -6.45 -51.07 11.21
C THR A 16 -6.29 -50.40 12.57
N GLY A 17 -7.33 -49.70 13.04
CA GLY A 17 -7.26 -49.08 14.36
C GLY A 17 -8.57 -48.48 14.89
N GLY A 18 -9.04 -48.98 16.04
CA GLY A 18 -10.19 -48.47 16.79
C GLY A 18 -11.56 -48.90 16.24
N GLY A 19 -12.64 -48.35 16.82
CA GLY A 19 -14.02 -48.69 16.49
C GLY A 19 -14.50 -48.22 15.11
N LEU A 20 -13.59 -48.02 14.16
CA LEU A 20 -13.87 -47.50 12.82
C LEU A 20 -12.90 -48.13 11.81
N ARG A 21 -13.43 -48.78 10.79
CA ARG A 21 -12.67 -49.36 9.67
C ARG A 21 -13.14 -48.70 8.37
N PHE A 22 -12.17 -48.30 7.56
CA PHE A 22 -12.42 -47.84 6.19
C PHE A 22 -11.67 -48.73 5.19
N SER A 23 -12.33 -49.05 4.08
CA SER A 23 -11.70 -49.60 2.88
C SER A 23 -12.05 -48.74 1.67
N PHE A 24 -11.13 -48.67 0.73
CA PHE A 24 -11.34 -48.11 -0.60
C PHE A 24 -11.06 -49.23 -1.58
N ASP A 25 -12.08 -49.64 -2.31
CA ASP A 25 -12.03 -50.75 -3.25
C ASP A 25 -12.37 -50.23 -4.65
N THR A 26 -11.52 -50.54 -5.63
CA THR A 26 -11.77 -50.19 -7.03
C THR A 26 -12.80 -51.16 -7.60
N VAL A 27 -13.97 -50.66 -8.01
CA VAL A 27 -15.07 -51.45 -8.58
C VAL A 27 -15.34 -50.95 -9.99
N TYR A 28 -15.43 -51.87 -10.96
CA TYR A 28 -15.78 -51.53 -12.33
C TYR A 28 -17.29 -51.27 -12.45
N ASP A 29 -17.68 -50.06 -12.86
CA ASP A 29 -19.07 -49.71 -13.15
C ASP A 29 -19.38 -50.06 -14.62
N GLU A 30 -20.07 -51.19 -14.83
CA GLU A 30 -20.47 -51.66 -16.16
C GLU A 30 -21.41 -50.70 -16.92
N VAL A 31 -22.08 -49.78 -16.22
CA VAL A 31 -23.04 -48.82 -16.81
C VAL A 31 -22.31 -47.59 -17.34
N LEU A 32 -21.30 -47.13 -16.61
CA LEU A 32 -20.49 -45.97 -16.97
C LEU A 32 -19.23 -46.34 -17.78
N ASP A 33 -18.92 -47.63 -17.89
CA ASP A 33 -17.72 -48.17 -18.55
C ASP A 33 -16.43 -47.55 -17.96
N GLU A 34 -16.42 -47.34 -16.65
CA GLU A 34 -15.31 -46.74 -15.90
C GLU A 34 -15.14 -47.43 -14.53
N TYR A 35 -13.92 -47.40 -13.99
CA TYR A 35 -13.66 -47.84 -12.63
C TYR A 35 -14.00 -46.72 -11.65
N GLN A 36 -14.77 -47.05 -10.62
CA GLN A 36 -15.10 -46.16 -9.51
C GLN A 36 -14.47 -46.65 -8.22
N VAL A 37 -14.08 -45.71 -7.36
CA VAL A 37 -13.60 -46.02 -6.02
C VAL A 37 -14.80 -46.10 -5.09
N GLU A 38 -15.19 -47.30 -4.70
CA GLU A 38 -16.16 -47.47 -3.62
C GLU A 38 -15.45 -47.33 -2.28
N SER A 39 -16.06 -46.55 -1.38
CA SER A 39 -15.56 -46.43 0.00
C SER A 39 -16.53 -47.11 0.95
N SER A 40 -16.01 -48.00 1.79
CA SER A 40 -16.77 -48.61 2.87
C SER A 40 -16.36 -48.02 4.21
N ARG A 41 -17.34 -47.86 5.11
CA ARG A 41 -17.13 -47.39 6.49
C ARG A 41 -17.88 -48.32 7.43
N GLU A 42 -17.14 -49.06 8.24
CA GLU A 42 -17.70 -49.94 9.26
C GLU A 42 -17.39 -49.40 10.66
N MET A 43 -18.42 -49.24 11.49
CA MET A 43 -18.27 -48.92 12.91
C MET A 43 -18.15 -50.23 13.69
N LEU A 44 -17.08 -50.39 14.48
CA LEU A 44 -16.82 -51.56 15.33
C LEU A 44 -16.94 -51.18 16.82
N PRO A 45 -18.17 -50.97 17.35
CA PRO A 45 -18.36 -50.58 18.74
C PRO A 45 -17.89 -51.69 19.69
N GLY A 46 -16.92 -51.39 20.55
CA GLY A 46 -16.37 -52.31 21.55
C GLY A 46 -14.92 -52.76 21.31
N VAL A 47 -14.31 -52.38 20.19
CA VAL A 47 -12.86 -52.54 19.99
C VAL A 47 -12.14 -51.40 20.71
N GLU A 48 -11.54 -51.70 21.86
CA GLU A 48 -10.62 -50.77 22.54
C GLU A 48 -9.36 -50.57 21.69
N ARG A 49 -8.86 -49.33 21.66
CA ARG A 49 -7.65 -48.98 20.91
C ARG A 49 -6.42 -49.44 21.70
N GLU A 50 -5.74 -50.50 21.24
CA GLU A 50 -4.43 -50.88 21.82
C GLU A 50 -3.31 -49.88 21.46
N ARG A 51 -3.38 -49.28 20.26
CA ARG A 51 -2.50 -48.22 19.73
C ARG A 51 -3.31 -47.27 18.83
N GLY A 52 -2.68 -46.19 18.34
CA GLY A 52 -3.30 -45.19 17.46
C GLY A 52 -3.89 -45.75 16.15
N THR A 53 -4.46 -44.89 15.32
CA THR A 53 -4.99 -45.30 14.00
C THR A 53 -3.84 -45.63 13.06
N MET A 54 -3.76 -46.87 12.59
CA MET A 54 -2.84 -47.25 11.52
C MET A 54 -3.56 -47.20 10.19
N VAL A 55 -2.96 -46.52 9.21
CA VAL A 55 -3.41 -46.49 7.82
C VAL A 55 -2.26 -47.01 6.97
N TYR A 56 -2.53 -47.99 6.11
CA TYR A 56 -1.55 -48.46 5.14
C TYR A 56 -2.12 -48.37 3.73
N GLY A 57 -1.26 -47.95 2.80
CA GLY A 57 -1.52 -47.84 1.38
C GLY A 57 -0.46 -48.62 0.61
N SER A 58 -0.85 -49.35 -0.44
CA SER A 58 0.11 -49.92 -1.39
C SER A 58 -0.45 -49.82 -2.81
N ASN A 59 0.41 -49.47 -3.75
CA ASN A 59 0.11 -49.46 -5.18
C ASN A 59 1.38 -49.86 -5.94
N SER A 60 1.28 -50.78 -6.90
CA SER A 60 2.42 -51.25 -7.70
C SER A 60 2.92 -50.23 -8.71
N ASP A 61 2.07 -49.27 -9.08
CA ASP A 61 2.35 -48.22 -10.05
C ASP A 61 3.05 -47.00 -9.42
N TRP A 62 3.12 -46.92 -8.09
CA TRP A 62 3.79 -45.80 -7.42
C TRP A 62 5.28 -45.79 -7.75
N THR A 63 5.71 -44.68 -8.33
CA THR A 63 7.12 -44.38 -8.55
C THR A 63 7.75 -43.83 -7.26
N GLN A 64 9.08 -43.73 -7.24
CA GLN A 64 9.78 -43.05 -6.15
C GLN A 64 9.30 -41.60 -5.99
N GLN A 65 9.00 -40.92 -7.09
CA GLN A 65 8.50 -39.54 -7.07
C GLN A 65 7.11 -39.43 -6.44
N ASP A 66 6.27 -40.46 -6.57
CA ASP A 66 4.95 -40.50 -5.93
C ASP A 66 5.10 -40.70 -4.41
N LEU A 67 6.03 -41.54 -3.99
CA LEU A 67 6.37 -41.71 -2.56
C LEU A 67 6.91 -40.42 -1.95
N GLU A 68 7.79 -39.72 -2.65
CA GLU A 68 8.33 -38.41 -2.22
C GLU A 68 7.20 -37.38 -2.07
N GLN A 69 6.26 -37.30 -3.02
CA GLN A 69 5.08 -36.42 -2.89
C GLN A 69 4.20 -36.77 -1.70
N VAL A 70 4.08 -38.07 -1.36
CA VAL A 70 3.34 -38.51 -0.18
C VAL A 70 4.05 -38.10 1.09
N GLU A 71 5.36 -38.33 1.16
CA GLU A 71 6.21 -37.91 2.28
C GLU A 71 6.13 -36.40 2.48
N ASP A 72 6.21 -35.61 1.41
CA ASP A 72 6.10 -34.15 1.44
C ASP A 72 4.72 -33.70 1.94
N PHE A 73 3.64 -34.27 1.41
CA PHE A 73 2.28 -33.91 1.83
C PHE A 73 2.02 -34.24 3.30
N ILE A 74 2.45 -35.43 3.76
CA ILE A 74 2.26 -35.84 5.15
C ILE A 74 3.12 -35.02 6.09
N SER A 75 4.34 -34.67 5.67
CA SER A 75 5.25 -33.81 6.43
C SER A 75 4.73 -32.41 6.65
N ASP A 76 3.85 -31.95 5.76
CA ASP A 76 3.20 -30.64 5.84
C ASP A 76 1.92 -30.67 6.69
N LEU A 77 1.50 -31.81 7.25
CA LEU A 77 0.31 -31.83 8.10
C LEU A 77 0.58 -31.09 9.42
N TRP A 78 -0.38 -30.24 9.82
CA TRP A 78 -0.35 -29.64 11.15
C TRP A 78 -0.80 -30.66 12.19
N MET A 79 0.18 -31.23 12.88
CA MET A 79 -0.05 -32.30 13.84
C MET A 79 -0.62 -31.76 15.16
N PRO A 80 -1.61 -32.43 15.78
CA PRO A 80 -2.00 -32.12 17.15
C PRO A 80 -0.86 -32.35 18.14
N ARG A 81 -0.71 -31.44 19.12
CA ARG A 81 0.36 -31.46 20.12
C ARG A 81 0.41 -32.74 20.97
N ASP A 82 -0.73 -33.38 21.21
CA ASP A 82 -0.85 -34.60 22.01
C ASP A 82 -0.71 -35.89 21.17
N ARG A 83 -0.32 -35.78 19.91
CA ARG A 83 -0.28 -36.89 18.95
C ARG A 83 1.05 -36.95 18.20
N GLU A 84 1.46 -38.19 17.94
CA GLU A 84 2.58 -38.50 17.05
C GLU A 84 2.01 -39.18 15.80
N LEU A 85 2.50 -38.78 14.63
CA LEU A 85 2.29 -39.48 13.38
C LEU A 85 3.60 -40.14 12.98
N VAL A 86 3.57 -41.45 12.79
CA VAL A 86 4.70 -42.21 12.25
C VAL A 86 4.38 -42.56 10.81
N LEU A 87 5.21 -42.08 9.89
CA LEU A 87 5.15 -42.42 8.48
C LEU A 87 6.28 -43.40 8.15
N GLU A 88 5.91 -44.54 7.59
CA GLU A 88 6.84 -45.54 7.05
C GLU A 88 6.59 -45.70 5.56
N THR A 89 7.63 -45.52 4.73
CA THR A 89 7.60 -45.89 3.32
C THR A 89 8.44 -47.14 3.10
N PHE A 90 8.08 -47.95 2.09
CA PHE A 90 8.78 -49.18 1.77
C PHE A 90 9.20 -49.19 0.30
N ARG A 91 10.51 -49.36 0.07
CA ARG A 91 11.20 -49.38 -1.24
C ARG A 91 11.24 -48.01 -1.95
N PRO A 92 12.12 -47.09 -1.51
CA PRO A 92 13.10 -47.23 -0.44
C PRO A 92 12.44 -47.22 0.96
N TYR A 93 13.11 -47.81 1.95
CA TYR A 93 12.60 -47.75 3.32
C TYR A 93 12.95 -46.41 3.94
N SER A 94 11.94 -45.70 4.45
CA SER A 94 12.09 -44.49 5.25
C SER A 94 11.15 -44.58 6.46
N GLU A 95 11.53 -43.95 7.57
CA GLU A 95 10.69 -43.78 8.75
C GLU A 95 10.83 -42.34 9.23
N LYS A 96 9.70 -41.66 9.40
CA LYS A 96 9.63 -40.28 9.90
C LYS A 96 8.59 -40.17 11.00
N VAL A 97 8.99 -39.58 12.12
CA VAL A 97 8.09 -39.25 13.23
C VAL A 97 7.79 -37.75 13.16
N MET A 98 6.52 -37.40 13.16
CA MET A 98 6.01 -36.04 13.12
C MET A 98 5.18 -35.76 14.37
N THR A 99 5.42 -34.61 14.98
CA THR A 99 4.77 -34.16 16.22
C THR A 99 4.25 -32.75 16.04
N GLY A 100 3.18 -32.40 16.76
CA GLY A 100 2.65 -31.03 16.74
C GLY A 100 3.58 -30.03 17.42
N GLU A 101 3.68 -28.83 16.85
CA GLU A 101 4.38 -27.69 17.45
C GLU A 101 3.41 -26.83 18.28
N GLU A 102 3.96 -26.07 19.23
CA GLU A 102 3.17 -25.07 19.96
C GLU A 102 3.02 -23.83 19.10
N PRO A 103 1.79 -23.30 18.94
CA PRO A 103 1.60 -22.16 18.07
C PRO A 103 2.08 -20.85 18.70
N ASP A 104 2.61 -19.95 17.87
CA ASP A 104 3.05 -18.62 18.30
C ASP A 104 1.86 -17.78 18.81
N ALA A 105 0.67 -18.06 18.29
CA ALA A 105 -0.57 -17.46 18.74
C ALA A 105 -1.80 -18.37 18.64
N THR A 106 -2.81 -18.02 19.43
CA THR A 106 -4.17 -18.53 19.23
C THR A 106 -5.12 -17.34 19.22
N LEU A 107 -5.83 -17.17 18.12
CA LEU A 107 -6.88 -16.16 17.95
C LEU A 107 -8.18 -16.78 18.47
N GLU A 108 -8.67 -16.26 19.60
CA GLU A 108 -9.84 -16.82 20.27
C GLU A 108 -11.15 -16.36 19.64
N ASN A 109 -12.15 -17.24 19.60
CA ASN A 109 -13.54 -16.92 19.22
C ASN A 109 -13.75 -16.28 17.82
N GLN A 110 -12.91 -16.62 16.85
CA GLN A 110 -12.98 -16.07 15.50
C GLN A 110 -14.27 -16.49 14.78
N TYR A 111 -15.08 -15.51 14.39
CA TYR A 111 -16.37 -15.74 13.74
C TYR A 111 -16.20 -15.82 12.22
N LEU A 112 -15.95 -17.03 11.74
CA LEU A 112 -15.60 -17.29 10.34
C LEU A 112 -16.66 -18.16 9.66
N PRO A 113 -16.83 -18.03 8.32
CA PRO A 113 -17.69 -18.91 7.56
C PRO A 113 -17.13 -20.34 7.55
N THR A 114 -18.03 -21.32 7.51
CA THR A 114 -17.76 -22.76 7.49
C THR A 114 -18.80 -23.47 6.64
N ILE A 115 -18.39 -24.59 6.05
CA ILE A 115 -19.29 -25.47 5.32
C ILE A 115 -19.90 -26.52 6.26
N VAL A 116 -21.23 -26.69 6.20
CA VAL A 116 -21.93 -27.82 6.80
C VAL A 116 -22.75 -28.57 5.76
N PHE A 117 -22.81 -29.88 5.87
CA PHE A 117 -23.68 -30.73 5.05
C PHE A 117 -24.95 -31.03 5.82
N ASP A 118 -26.08 -30.61 5.27
CA ASP A 118 -27.40 -30.78 5.86
C ASP A 118 -28.32 -31.40 4.81
N GLU A 119 -28.81 -32.62 5.09
CA GLU A 119 -29.61 -33.43 4.13
C GLU A 119 -28.93 -33.64 2.76
N GLY A 120 -27.60 -33.72 2.73
CA GLY A 120 -26.83 -33.87 1.49
C GLY A 120 -26.64 -32.58 0.70
N VAL A 121 -27.18 -31.45 1.16
CA VAL A 121 -26.97 -30.13 0.58
C VAL A 121 -25.88 -29.39 1.35
N GLN A 122 -24.92 -28.84 0.63
CA GLN A 122 -23.89 -27.98 1.18
C GLN A 122 -24.50 -26.62 1.55
N LYS A 123 -24.38 -26.22 2.82
CA LYS A 123 -24.81 -24.91 3.30
C LYS A 123 -23.65 -24.20 3.97
N GLU A 124 -23.46 -22.94 3.64
CA GLU A 124 -22.54 -22.06 4.35
C GLU A 124 -23.20 -21.56 5.64
N LYS A 125 -22.44 -21.59 6.73
CA LYS A 125 -22.82 -21.02 8.03
C LYS A 125 -21.64 -20.28 8.60
N HIS A 126 -21.86 -19.49 9.64
CA HIS A 126 -20.76 -18.90 10.40
C HIS A 126 -20.71 -19.50 11.80
N ARG A 127 -19.50 -19.66 12.34
CA ARG A 127 -19.27 -20.22 13.67
C ARG A 127 -18.02 -19.59 14.28
N SER A 128 -18.06 -19.39 15.60
CA SER A 128 -16.87 -19.06 16.38
C SER A 128 -15.96 -20.27 16.52
N THR A 129 -14.69 -20.12 16.15
CA THR A 129 -13.64 -21.13 16.25
C THR A 129 -12.35 -20.51 16.76
N PRO A 130 -11.50 -21.24 17.52
CA PRO A 130 -10.11 -20.85 17.67
C PRO A 130 -9.38 -21.01 16.34
N VAL A 131 -8.37 -20.17 16.12
CA VAL A 131 -7.42 -20.28 15.01
C VAL A 131 -6.02 -20.24 15.60
N GLU A 132 -5.23 -21.29 15.35
CA GLU A 132 -3.81 -21.32 15.74
C GLU A 132 -2.98 -20.67 14.62
N VAL A 133 -1.93 -19.94 15.01
CA VAL A 133 -1.08 -19.19 14.07
C VAL A 133 0.38 -19.42 14.38
N ASN A 134 1.16 -19.75 13.35
CA ASN A 134 2.62 -19.79 13.39
C ASN A 134 3.16 -18.77 12.41
N LYS A 135 4.22 -18.06 12.80
CA LYS A 135 5.00 -17.21 11.93
C LYS A 135 5.95 -18.06 11.09
N THR A 136 6.13 -17.70 9.83
CA THR A 136 7.02 -18.36 8.88
C THR A 136 7.75 -17.32 8.04
N GLU A 137 8.52 -17.72 7.04
CA GLU A 137 9.15 -16.77 6.12
C GLU A 137 8.14 -16.18 5.10
N PRO A 138 8.37 -14.96 4.60
CA PRO A 138 7.55 -14.38 3.53
C PRO A 138 7.44 -15.30 2.31
N GLY A 139 6.21 -15.49 1.81
CA GLY A 139 5.93 -16.41 0.70
C GLY A 139 5.81 -17.88 1.09
N GLU A 140 5.96 -18.24 2.36
CA GLU A 140 5.68 -19.59 2.88
C GLU A 140 4.32 -19.68 3.57
N GLY A 141 3.51 -18.61 3.54
CA GLY A 141 2.21 -18.56 4.19
C GLY A 141 1.23 -19.63 3.71
N GLY A 142 0.26 -19.95 4.57
CA GLY A 142 -0.67 -21.02 4.28
C GLY A 142 -1.86 -21.08 5.23
N ILE A 143 -2.91 -21.75 4.79
CA ILE A 143 -4.14 -21.96 5.56
C ILE A 143 -4.44 -23.45 5.62
N TYR A 144 -4.68 -23.95 6.82
CA TYR A 144 -4.96 -25.34 7.14
C TYR A 144 -6.40 -25.49 7.63
N GLU A 145 -7.09 -26.50 7.13
CA GLU A 145 -8.39 -26.97 7.62
C GLU A 145 -8.15 -28.15 8.55
N MET A 146 -8.33 -27.95 9.86
CA MET A 146 -8.18 -29.01 10.87
C MET A 146 -6.84 -29.76 10.73
N GLY A 147 -5.79 -29.00 10.44
CA GLY A 147 -4.42 -29.45 10.21
C GLY A 147 -4.10 -30.05 8.84
N ILE A 148 -5.02 -29.95 7.88
CA ILE A 148 -4.77 -30.33 6.48
C ILE A 148 -4.54 -29.06 5.65
N PRO A 149 -3.43 -28.94 4.91
CA PRO A 149 -3.16 -27.76 4.10
C PRO A 149 -4.23 -27.56 3.02
N VAL A 150 -4.76 -26.35 2.92
CA VAL A 150 -5.74 -25.91 1.92
C VAL A 150 -5.07 -25.00 0.91
N THR A 151 -4.35 -23.98 1.39
CA THR A 151 -3.53 -23.10 0.56
C THR A 151 -2.09 -23.05 1.05
N ARG A 152 -1.17 -22.75 0.14
CA ARG A 152 0.27 -22.68 0.35
C ARG A 152 0.85 -21.53 -0.49
N GLY A 153 2.01 -21.03 -0.08
CA GLY A 153 2.72 -20.01 -0.82
C GLY A 153 2.01 -18.65 -0.81
N GLU A 154 1.23 -18.38 0.24
CA GLU A 154 0.58 -17.09 0.42
C GLU A 154 1.63 -16.03 0.73
N GLU A 155 1.41 -14.80 0.26
CA GLU A 155 2.38 -13.70 0.39
C GLU A 155 2.66 -13.33 1.85
N PHE A 156 1.66 -13.47 2.73
CA PHE A 156 1.80 -13.19 4.16
C PHE A 156 2.62 -14.28 4.88
N PRO A 157 3.49 -13.94 5.84
CA PRO A 157 4.40 -14.86 6.52
C PRO A 157 3.73 -15.61 7.69
N PHE A 158 2.51 -16.11 7.50
CA PHE A 158 1.75 -16.79 8.57
C PHE A 158 1.10 -18.07 8.09
N LEU A 159 1.14 -19.09 8.95
CA LEU A 159 0.39 -20.33 8.79
C LEU A 159 -0.81 -20.33 9.73
N PHE A 160 -2.02 -20.44 9.20
CA PHE A 160 -3.26 -20.44 9.97
C PHE A 160 -3.86 -21.84 10.04
N ASN A 161 -3.95 -22.44 11.22
CA ASN A 161 -4.72 -23.67 11.42
C ASN A 161 -6.12 -23.37 11.94
N VAL A 162 -7.09 -23.50 11.03
CA VAL A 162 -8.50 -23.25 11.29
C VAL A 162 -9.19 -24.57 11.66
N HIS A 163 -9.70 -24.64 12.89
CA HIS A 163 -10.33 -25.85 13.46
C HIS A 163 -11.77 -26.13 12.96
N GLN A 164 -12.06 -25.75 11.71
CA GLN A 164 -13.33 -26.02 11.02
C GLN A 164 -13.15 -26.06 9.50
N LYS A 165 -14.17 -26.58 8.81
CA LYS A 165 -14.25 -26.65 7.35
C LYS A 165 -14.14 -25.26 6.73
N THR A 166 -13.19 -25.03 5.83
CA THR A 166 -13.05 -23.73 5.16
C THR A 166 -13.85 -23.69 3.85
N PRO A 167 -14.50 -22.56 3.53
CA PRO A 167 -15.23 -22.42 2.27
C PRO A 167 -14.24 -22.26 1.10
N VAL A 168 -13.96 -23.35 0.41
CA VAL A 168 -13.19 -23.36 -0.84
C VAL A 168 -14.13 -23.20 -2.04
N THR A 169 -13.67 -22.49 -3.07
CA THR A 169 -14.46 -22.29 -4.29
C THR A 169 -14.58 -23.58 -5.10
N GLU A 170 -15.65 -23.75 -5.89
CA GLU A 170 -15.91 -24.99 -6.65
C GLU A 170 -14.85 -25.31 -7.72
N ARG A 171 -14.00 -24.36 -8.10
CA ARG A 171 -13.13 -24.49 -9.28
C ARG A 171 -11.68 -24.78 -8.98
N ARG A 172 -11.14 -24.45 -7.81
CA ARG A 172 -9.74 -24.69 -7.42
C ARG A 172 -9.65 -24.70 -5.90
N ASN A 173 -8.60 -25.29 -5.34
CA ASN A 173 -8.24 -25.19 -3.92
C ASN A 173 -7.85 -23.74 -3.54
N GLU A 174 -8.68 -22.78 -3.92
CA GLU A 174 -8.51 -21.36 -3.75
C GLU A 174 -9.58 -20.91 -2.75
N LEU A 175 -9.11 -20.42 -1.61
CA LEU A 175 -9.94 -19.77 -0.61
C LEU A 175 -10.48 -18.46 -1.17
N ASP A 176 -11.62 -18.03 -0.65
CA ASP A 176 -12.16 -16.72 -0.97
C ASP A 176 -11.27 -15.62 -0.38
N ASN A 177 -11.05 -14.54 -1.13
CA ASN A 177 -10.21 -13.42 -0.67
C ASN A 177 -10.74 -12.78 0.61
N SER A 178 -12.07 -12.73 0.81
CA SER A 178 -12.63 -12.21 2.05
C SER A 178 -12.26 -13.05 3.27
N TYR A 179 -12.08 -14.37 3.10
CA TYR A 179 -11.66 -15.26 4.17
C TYR A 179 -10.23 -14.97 4.62
N ARG A 180 -9.32 -14.77 3.65
CA ARG A 180 -7.93 -14.36 3.92
C ARG A 180 -7.89 -13.02 4.65
N SER A 181 -8.63 -12.03 4.15
CA SER A 181 -8.72 -10.71 4.78
C SER A 181 -9.27 -10.78 6.21
N ASP A 182 -10.26 -11.64 6.48
CA ASP A 182 -10.81 -11.78 7.83
C ASP A 182 -9.81 -12.43 8.80
N LEU A 183 -9.03 -13.42 8.36
CA LEU A 183 -7.95 -14.03 9.14
C LEU A 183 -6.83 -13.03 9.44
N MET A 184 -6.32 -12.36 8.41
CA MET A 184 -5.26 -11.36 8.56
C MET A 184 -5.70 -10.18 9.43
N ARG A 185 -6.91 -9.66 9.23
CA ARG A 185 -7.47 -8.62 10.10
C ARG A 185 -7.54 -9.08 11.54
N SER A 186 -7.99 -10.31 11.78
CA SER A 186 -8.07 -10.85 13.13
C SER A 186 -6.70 -10.99 13.79
N LEU A 187 -5.70 -11.46 13.03
CA LEU A 187 -4.33 -11.53 13.49
C LEU A 187 -3.81 -10.15 13.90
N LEU A 188 -3.96 -9.15 13.01
CA LEU A 188 -3.52 -7.79 13.28
C LEU A 188 -4.25 -7.17 14.48
N ASP A 189 -5.55 -7.41 14.62
CA ASP A 189 -6.35 -6.88 15.74
C ASP A 189 -5.94 -7.45 17.10
N ASN A 190 -5.57 -8.73 17.15
CA ASN A 190 -5.34 -9.44 18.41
C ASN A 190 -3.87 -9.65 18.75
N ARG A 191 -2.99 -9.69 17.75
CA ARG A 191 -1.59 -10.15 17.88
C ARG A 191 -0.63 -9.34 17.01
N LEU A 192 -0.78 -8.02 17.04
CA LEU A 192 0.16 -7.09 16.41
C LEU A 192 1.61 -7.30 16.92
N ASP A 193 1.77 -7.83 18.13
CA ASP A 193 3.04 -8.20 18.75
C ASP A 193 3.84 -9.28 18.01
N LEU A 194 3.21 -10.04 17.10
CA LEU A 194 3.90 -11.02 16.27
C LEU A 194 4.68 -10.39 15.09
N LEU A 195 4.33 -9.16 14.74
CA LEU A 195 5.05 -8.37 13.74
C LEU A 195 6.13 -7.56 14.45
N ASP A 196 7.32 -7.48 13.88
CA ASP A 196 8.31 -6.48 14.26
C ASP A 196 8.01 -5.12 13.59
N ASP A 197 8.80 -4.09 13.92
CA ASP A 197 8.53 -2.73 13.45
C ASP A 197 8.87 -2.55 11.95
N GLU A 198 9.80 -3.34 11.40
CA GLU A 198 10.14 -3.31 9.96
C GLU A 198 8.99 -3.91 9.14
N GLU A 199 8.39 -4.99 9.64
CA GLU A 199 7.24 -5.66 9.01
C GLU A 199 5.97 -4.79 8.96
N LEU A 200 5.85 -3.75 9.78
CA LEU A 200 4.66 -2.87 9.78
C LEU A 200 4.51 -2.03 8.50
N GLU A 201 5.60 -1.88 7.75
CA GLU A 201 5.65 -1.17 6.46
C GLU A 201 5.34 -2.09 5.26
N GLU A 202 5.38 -3.40 5.45
CA GLU A 202 5.25 -4.37 4.38
C GLU A 202 3.86 -4.34 3.72
N GLU A 203 3.81 -4.58 2.41
CA GLU A 203 2.58 -4.53 1.61
C GLU A 203 1.51 -5.48 2.17
N TYR A 204 1.93 -6.67 2.62
CA TYR A 204 1.02 -7.66 3.19
C TYR A 204 0.44 -7.25 4.55
N VAL A 205 0.99 -6.24 5.23
CA VAL A 205 0.43 -5.66 6.45
C VAL A 205 -0.42 -4.44 6.09
N THR A 206 0.18 -3.49 5.37
CA THR A 206 -0.43 -2.20 5.03
C THR A 206 -1.72 -2.35 4.24
N GLN A 207 -1.84 -3.34 3.35
CA GLN A 207 -3.07 -3.59 2.58
C GLN A 207 -4.27 -4.01 3.43
N TYR A 208 -4.05 -4.68 4.57
CA TYR A 208 -5.14 -5.08 5.47
C TYR A 208 -5.43 -4.00 6.51
N ILE A 209 -4.43 -3.18 6.83
CA ILE A 209 -4.58 -1.99 7.68
C ILE A 209 -5.34 -0.88 6.97
N SER A 210 -5.13 -0.68 5.66
CA SER A 210 -5.95 0.22 4.85
C SER A 210 -7.41 -0.22 4.75
N GLN A 211 -7.69 -1.49 5.09
CA GLN A 211 -9.04 -2.05 5.23
C GLN A 211 -9.55 -2.03 6.67
N PHE A 212 -8.80 -1.46 7.63
CA PHE A 212 -9.27 -1.29 8.99
C PHE A 212 -10.59 -0.51 8.96
N SER A 213 -11.59 -1.17 9.51
CA SER A 213 -12.95 -0.67 9.62
C SER A 213 -13.30 -0.58 11.10
N HIS A 214 -14.55 -0.26 11.43
CA HIS A 214 -15.11 -0.32 12.79
C HIS A 214 -14.97 -1.70 13.48
N LYS A 215 -14.40 -2.71 12.81
CA LYS A 215 -14.14 -4.06 13.33
C LYS A 215 -12.74 -4.24 13.94
N THR A 216 -11.82 -3.32 13.70
CA THR A 216 -10.51 -3.29 14.39
C THR A 216 -10.63 -2.41 15.62
N SER A 217 -10.03 -2.81 16.74
CA SER A 217 -10.06 -2.04 17.98
C SER A 217 -9.34 -0.69 17.83
N GLU A 218 -9.78 0.31 18.59
CA GLU A 218 -9.09 1.62 18.63
C GLU A 218 -7.69 1.48 19.24
N ASP A 219 -7.52 0.60 20.22
CA ASP A 219 -6.25 0.33 20.89
C ASP A 219 -5.21 -0.21 19.90
N THR A 220 -5.57 -1.19 19.08
CA THR A 220 -4.69 -1.76 18.05
C THR A 220 -4.31 -0.71 17.00
N GLN A 221 -5.24 0.15 16.60
CA GLN A 221 -4.96 1.23 15.66
C GLN A 221 -3.93 2.21 16.22
N GLN A 222 -4.07 2.59 17.50
CA GLN A 222 -3.10 3.46 18.17
C GLN A 222 -1.74 2.78 18.34
N GLU A 223 -1.73 1.50 18.71
CA GLU A 223 -0.49 0.72 18.84
C GLU A 223 0.25 0.62 17.50
N TYR A 224 -0.46 0.32 16.41
CA TYR A 224 0.11 0.29 15.06
C TYR A 224 0.76 1.61 14.67
N ILE A 225 0.05 2.73 14.85
CA ILE A 225 0.55 4.07 14.54
C ILE A 225 1.81 4.37 15.37
N SER A 226 1.76 4.09 16.68
CA SER A 226 2.86 4.38 17.59
C SER A 226 4.12 3.55 17.28
N ARG A 227 3.94 2.30 16.84
CA ARG A 227 5.05 1.41 16.49
C ARG A 227 5.63 1.72 15.11
N ARG A 228 4.77 1.93 14.11
CA ARG A 228 5.22 2.22 12.73
C ARG A 228 5.88 3.59 12.62
N PHE A 229 5.31 4.61 13.22
CA PHE A 229 5.77 5.99 13.05
C PHE A 229 6.57 6.51 14.25
N GLY A 230 6.71 5.68 15.29
CA GLY A 230 7.34 6.07 16.55
C GLY A 230 6.43 6.92 17.43
N ASN A 231 6.99 7.39 18.55
CA ASN A 231 6.25 8.14 19.57
C ASN A 231 6.12 9.64 19.28
N ASP A 232 6.64 10.11 18.14
CA ASP A 232 6.67 11.54 17.82
C ASP A 232 6.12 11.80 16.41
N PRO A 233 4.77 11.89 16.29
CA PRO A 233 4.08 12.21 15.05
C PRO A 233 4.51 13.55 14.42
N ASP A 234 5.10 14.47 15.20
CA ASP A 234 5.60 15.75 14.70
C ASP A 234 6.81 15.56 13.75
N ASN A 235 7.43 14.37 13.77
CA ASN A 235 8.49 14.02 12.83
C ASN A 235 7.97 13.40 11.52
N LEU A 236 6.67 13.18 11.36
CA LEU A 236 6.07 12.59 10.16
C LEU A 236 5.15 13.60 9.48
N LEU A 237 5.37 13.86 8.20
CA LEU A 237 4.47 14.72 7.42
C LEU A 237 3.38 13.90 6.74
N VAL A 238 2.17 14.44 6.64
CA VAL A 238 1.08 13.79 5.90
C VAL A 238 0.66 14.60 4.68
N TYR A 239 0.29 13.93 3.59
CA TYR A 239 -0.23 14.60 2.41
C TYR A 239 -1.39 13.83 1.80
N SER A 240 -2.18 14.52 0.99
CA SER A 240 -3.32 13.95 0.29
C SER A 240 -3.28 14.28 -1.19
N ASP A 241 -4.20 13.73 -1.97
CA ASP A 241 -4.35 14.08 -3.40
C ASP A 241 -4.66 15.57 -3.64
N SER A 242 -5.09 16.31 -2.60
CA SER A 242 -5.28 17.77 -2.68
C SER A 242 -4.03 18.57 -2.29
N THR A 243 -2.98 17.94 -1.77
CA THR A 243 -1.73 18.61 -1.44
C THR A 243 -1.01 19.05 -2.74
N PRO A 244 -0.55 20.32 -2.84
CA PRO A 244 0.16 20.79 -4.03
C PRO A 244 1.39 19.93 -4.38
N ASN A 245 1.51 19.54 -5.65
CA ASN A 245 2.62 18.70 -6.13
C ASN A 245 4.01 19.30 -5.82
N MET A 246 4.12 20.63 -5.79
CA MET A 246 5.38 21.30 -5.46
C MET A 246 5.82 21.02 -4.01
N ALA A 247 4.89 21.06 -3.04
CA ALA A 247 5.18 20.80 -1.64
C ALA A 247 5.61 19.34 -1.44
N VAL A 248 4.92 18.40 -2.10
CA VAL A 248 5.28 16.98 -2.10
C VAL A 248 6.67 16.77 -2.74
N THR A 249 6.91 17.34 -3.92
CA THR A 249 8.21 17.22 -4.62
C THR A 249 9.36 17.78 -3.78
N TRP A 250 9.13 18.92 -3.13
CA TRP A 250 10.09 19.58 -2.24
C TRP A 250 10.44 18.69 -1.04
N ALA A 251 9.44 18.02 -0.45
CA ALA A 251 9.62 17.07 0.66
C ALA A 251 10.38 15.81 0.22
N VAL A 252 10.04 15.24 -0.95
CA VAL A 252 10.76 14.09 -1.56
C VAL A 252 12.24 14.41 -1.74
N GLN A 253 12.57 15.56 -2.33
CA GLN A 253 13.96 15.96 -2.61
C GLN A 253 14.81 16.05 -1.34
N ARG A 254 14.18 16.38 -0.21
CA ARG A 254 14.83 16.49 1.10
C ARG A 254 14.75 15.20 1.93
N GLN A 255 14.18 14.14 1.36
CA GLN A 255 14.01 12.85 2.01
C GLN A 255 13.27 12.99 3.35
N LEU A 256 12.30 13.90 3.39
CA LEU A 256 11.46 14.03 4.58
C LEU A 256 10.55 12.79 4.71
N PRO A 257 10.39 12.25 5.92
CA PRO A 257 9.45 11.17 6.17
C PRO A 257 8.02 11.70 5.93
N MET A 258 7.32 11.08 5.00
CA MET A 258 5.97 11.50 4.66
C MET A 258 5.08 10.34 4.24
N GLU A 259 3.79 10.46 4.54
CA GLU A 259 2.79 9.43 4.29
C GLU A 259 1.58 9.99 3.54
N LYS A 260 1.08 9.21 2.57
CA LYS A 260 -0.06 9.60 1.76
C LYS A 260 -1.36 9.16 2.42
N LEU A 261 -2.13 10.10 2.96
CA LEU A 261 -3.41 9.85 3.65
C LEU A 261 -4.38 9.00 2.83
N ASN A 262 -4.43 9.22 1.52
CA ASN A 262 -5.33 8.51 0.59
C ASN A 262 -5.03 7.01 0.44
N GLU A 263 -3.86 6.54 0.91
CA GLU A 263 -3.50 5.12 0.88
C GLU A 263 -4.05 4.37 2.11
N TYR A 264 -4.55 5.10 3.11
CA TYR A 264 -5.05 4.55 4.37
C TYR A 264 -6.59 4.54 4.46
N SER A 265 -7.11 3.73 5.38
CA SER A 265 -8.53 3.74 5.73
C SER A 265 -8.94 5.10 6.31
N ARG A 266 -10.22 5.47 6.24
CA ARG A 266 -10.72 6.73 6.83
C ARG A 266 -10.39 6.89 8.32
N ASN A 267 -10.33 5.79 9.07
CA ASN A 267 -10.03 5.84 10.50
C ASN A 267 -8.56 6.17 10.72
N ILE A 268 -7.65 5.42 10.07
CA ILE A 268 -6.21 5.67 10.17
C ILE A 268 -5.85 7.03 9.57
N SER A 269 -6.36 7.35 8.39
CA SER A 269 -6.22 8.66 7.76
C SER A 269 -6.71 9.77 8.68
N GLY A 270 -7.86 9.60 9.35
CA GLY A 270 -8.36 10.58 10.31
C GLY A 270 -7.50 10.72 11.56
N ILE A 271 -6.85 9.65 12.04
CA ILE A 271 -5.91 9.77 13.18
C ILE A 271 -4.65 10.50 12.73
N LEU A 272 -4.06 10.09 11.60
CA LEU A 272 -2.86 10.71 11.04
C LEU A 272 -3.06 12.19 10.71
N ASP A 273 -4.17 12.54 10.06
CA ASP A 273 -4.54 13.93 9.72
C ASP A 273 -4.72 14.81 10.97
N ASN A 274 -5.15 14.23 12.09
CA ASN A 274 -5.31 14.96 13.35
C ASN A 274 -4.03 15.03 14.20
N GLN A 275 -3.08 14.12 14.01
CA GLN A 275 -1.91 13.98 14.86
C GLN A 275 -0.61 14.43 14.20
N CYS A 276 -0.55 14.44 12.87
CA CYS A 276 0.64 14.77 12.10
C CYS A 276 0.45 16.11 11.36
N PRO A 277 1.47 16.96 11.27
CA PRO A 277 1.42 18.16 10.44
C PRO A 277 1.35 17.80 8.95
N SER A 278 0.61 18.59 8.17
CA SER A 278 0.56 18.36 6.72
C SER A 278 1.83 18.83 6.02
N VAL A 279 2.21 18.15 4.94
CA VAL A 279 3.32 18.57 4.06
C VAL A 279 3.13 20.00 3.57
N GLN A 280 1.88 20.42 3.33
CA GLN A 280 1.58 21.78 2.89
C GLN A 280 1.81 22.82 3.99
N GLU A 281 1.31 22.58 5.21
CA GLU A 281 1.56 23.48 6.34
C GLU A 281 3.05 23.61 6.60
N TRP A 282 3.75 22.48 6.62
CA TRP A 282 5.18 22.44 6.86
C TRP A 282 5.97 23.15 5.75
N PHE A 283 5.60 22.93 4.47
CA PHE A 283 6.17 23.66 3.34
C PHE A 283 5.93 25.16 3.45
N ASN A 284 4.72 25.58 3.80
CA ASN A 284 4.39 27.00 3.97
C ASN A 284 5.18 27.61 5.13
N GLU A 285 5.32 26.90 6.25
CA GLU A 285 6.11 27.36 7.40
C GLU A 285 7.59 27.55 7.05
N GLN A 286 8.20 26.61 6.33
CA GLN A 286 9.61 26.75 5.93
C GLN A 286 9.87 27.85 4.90
N ASN A 287 8.88 28.13 4.05
CA ASN A 287 8.98 29.18 3.04
C ASN A 287 8.35 30.50 3.50
N SER A 288 7.82 30.57 4.73
CA SER A 288 7.19 31.77 5.29
C SER A 288 8.17 32.92 5.52
N GLU A 289 9.47 32.65 5.62
CA GLU A 289 10.53 33.68 5.76
C GLU A 289 11.34 33.92 4.48
N ARG A 290 11.14 33.15 3.40
CA ARG A 290 11.84 33.29 2.12
C ARG A 290 10.93 32.92 0.95
N ALA A 291 10.04 33.83 0.56
CA ALA A 291 9.17 33.64 -0.60
C ALA A 291 9.90 33.80 -1.95
N ILE A 292 11.12 34.34 -1.93
CA ILE A 292 11.90 34.73 -3.12
C ILE A 292 13.35 34.26 -2.94
N ASP A 293 13.84 33.41 -3.85
CA ASP A 293 15.24 32.94 -3.89
C ASP A 293 15.88 33.32 -5.25
N PRO A 294 16.81 34.29 -5.31
CA PRO A 294 17.44 34.73 -6.55
C PRO A 294 18.16 33.60 -7.29
N VAL A 295 18.04 33.56 -8.61
CA VAL A 295 18.77 32.61 -9.46
C VAL A 295 20.23 33.05 -9.54
N GLU A 296 21.13 32.26 -8.93
CA GLU A 296 22.57 32.59 -8.87
C GLU A 296 23.26 32.76 -10.24
N THR A 297 22.74 32.11 -11.29
CA THR A 297 23.31 32.21 -12.65
C THR A 297 22.20 32.05 -13.70
N PRO A 298 21.57 33.15 -14.14
CA PRO A 298 20.62 33.13 -15.23
C PRO A 298 21.27 32.67 -16.55
N GLY A 299 20.48 32.15 -17.48
CA GLY A 299 20.97 31.84 -18.83
C GLY A 299 21.15 33.10 -19.68
N GLU A 300 21.97 33.04 -20.72
CA GLU A 300 22.28 34.17 -21.63
C GLU A 300 21.01 34.87 -22.15
N ALA A 301 20.00 34.11 -22.59
CA ALA A 301 18.73 34.70 -23.07
C ALA A 301 17.88 35.36 -21.97
N GLN A 302 18.09 34.99 -20.70
CA GLN A 302 17.42 35.59 -19.54
C GLN A 302 18.15 36.86 -19.11
N GLU A 303 19.48 36.83 -19.11
CA GLU A 303 20.31 38.03 -18.93
C GLU A 303 19.99 39.08 -20.00
N ASP A 304 19.89 38.67 -21.27
CA ASP A 304 19.50 39.56 -22.38
C ASP A 304 18.11 40.19 -22.17
N LEU A 305 17.15 39.44 -21.61
CA LEU A 305 15.81 39.97 -21.33
C LEU A 305 15.80 40.91 -20.12
N ILE A 306 16.53 40.57 -19.05
CA ILE A 306 16.69 41.45 -17.89
C ILE A 306 17.32 42.77 -18.32
N GLN A 307 18.41 42.70 -19.10
CA GLN A 307 19.04 43.88 -19.68
C GLN A 307 18.08 44.68 -20.56
N TYR A 308 17.23 44.00 -21.36
CA TYR A 308 16.18 44.68 -22.11
C TYR A 308 15.19 45.42 -21.20
N PHE A 309 14.76 44.83 -20.08
CA PHE A 309 13.89 45.52 -19.14
C PHE A 309 14.57 46.72 -18.49
N GLU A 310 15.84 46.61 -18.11
CA GLU A 310 16.60 47.69 -17.49
C GLU A 310 16.92 48.82 -18.48
N GLU A 311 17.39 48.50 -19.69
CA GLU A 311 17.83 49.51 -20.66
C GLU A 311 16.66 50.07 -21.48
N GLU A 312 15.74 49.22 -21.91
CA GLU A 312 14.69 49.60 -22.87
C GLU A 312 13.33 49.85 -22.24
N ILE A 313 13.01 49.27 -21.08
CA ILE A 313 11.75 49.57 -20.40
C ILE A 313 11.94 50.63 -19.31
N LEU A 314 12.88 50.42 -18.37
CA LEU A 314 13.16 51.42 -17.33
C LEU A 314 13.83 52.66 -17.89
N GLY A 315 14.80 52.50 -18.81
CA GLY A 315 15.43 53.65 -19.48
C GLY A 315 14.44 54.54 -20.27
N ARG A 316 13.21 54.07 -20.50
CA ARG A 316 12.12 54.81 -21.17
C ARG A 316 11.01 55.25 -20.21
N SER A 317 11.06 54.83 -18.95
CA SER A 317 10.08 55.19 -17.92
C SER A 317 10.66 56.23 -16.95
N SER A 318 9.84 56.69 -16.01
CA SER A 318 10.28 57.57 -14.92
C SER A 318 10.78 56.83 -13.67
N ALA A 319 10.83 55.49 -13.72
CA ALA A 319 11.24 54.61 -12.63
C ALA A 319 12.76 54.37 -12.67
N ASP A 320 13.54 55.36 -12.23
CA ASP A 320 15.01 55.37 -12.37
C ASP A 320 15.77 54.53 -11.31
N ASP A 321 15.09 53.83 -10.39
CA ASP A 321 15.72 53.18 -9.21
C ASP A 321 15.11 51.79 -8.90
N VAL A 322 14.81 50.97 -9.91
CA VAL A 322 14.36 49.57 -9.70
C VAL A 322 15.21 48.57 -10.48
N ASP A 323 15.67 47.51 -9.82
CA ASP A 323 16.45 46.45 -10.46
C ASP A 323 15.55 45.29 -10.92
N PHE A 324 15.99 44.51 -11.91
CA PHE A 324 15.33 43.27 -12.30
C PHE A 324 16.19 42.06 -11.98
N GLU A 325 15.64 41.11 -11.23
CA GLU A 325 16.31 39.85 -10.93
C GLU A 325 15.43 38.65 -11.27
N LEU A 326 16.03 37.56 -11.72
CA LEU A 326 15.35 36.28 -11.86
C LEU A 326 15.36 35.57 -10.50
N ALA A 327 14.23 35.07 -10.04
CA ALA A 327 14.13 34.33 -8.77
C ALA A 327 13.15 33.16 -8.83
N TYR A 328 13.34 32.20 -7.94
CA TYR A 328 12.34 31.18 -7.64
C TYR A 328 11.35 31.76 -6.61
N ILE A 329 10.11 32.05 -7.06
CA ILE A 329 9.06 32.59 -6.20
C ILE A 329 8.06 31.47 -5.91
N SER A 330 7.95 31.10 -4.63
CA SER A 330 7.13 29.97 -4.16
C SER A 330 5.73 30.37 -3.69
N GLU A 331 5.42 31.67 -3.69
CA GLU A 331 4.11 32.19 -3.26
C GLU A 331 3.08 32.07 -4.39
N ASP A 332 2.11 31.17 -4.23
CA ASP A 332 0.94 31.07 -5.11
C ASP A 332 -0.14 32.07 -4.64
N SER A 333 -0.64 32.90 -5.55
CA SER A 333 -1.78 33.78 -5.30
C SER A 333 -3.12 33.01 -5.41
N GLU A 334 -4.21 33.56 -4.89
CA GLU A 334 -5.57 32.98 -5.08
C GLU A 334 -5.95 32.79 -6.56
N GLU A 335 -5.25 33.45 -7.49
CA GLU A 335 -5.48 33.40 -8.94
C GLU A 335 -4.49 32.50 -9.71
N GLY A 336 -3.54 31.86 -9.02
CA GLY A 336 -2.53 30.98 -9.61
C GLY A 336 -1.09 31.40 -9.32
N GLN A 337 -0.16 30.79 -10.05
CA GLN A 337 1.28 30.99 -9.86
C GLN A 337 1.69 32.44 -10.16
N THR A 338 2.36 33.07 -9.21
CA THR A 338 2.85 34.46 -9.33
C THR A 338 3.90 34.55 -10.44
N HIS A 339 3.64 35.33 -11.49
CA HIS A 339 4.59 35.46 -12.61
C HIS A 339 5.78 36.38 -12.30
N ALA A 340 5.55 37.46 -11.56
CA ALA A 340 6.60 38.34 -11.05
C ALA A 340 6.10 39.03 -9.77
N THR A 341 7.00 39.62 -9.01
CA THR A 341 6.63 40.42 -7.82
C THR A 341 7.63 41.54 -7.57
N TYR A 342 7.14 42.71 -7.21
CA TYR A 342 7.97 43.82 -6.73
C TYR A 342 8.23 43.74 -5.22
N SER A 343 9.50 43.83 -4.81
CA SER A 343 9.93 43.98 -3.41
C SER A 343 10.26 45.46 -3.11
N PRO A 344 9.46 46.15 -2.28
CA PRO A 344 9.77 47.52 -1.83
C PRO A 344 10.97 47.60 -0.89
N VAL A 345 11.43 46.47 -0.33
CA VAL A 345 12.56 46.43 0.60
C VAL A 345 13.88 46.43 -0.17
N ASP A 346 13.90 45.67 -1.27
CA ASP A 346 15.09 45.48 -2.10
C ASP A 346 15.10 46.44 -3.30
N GLU A 347 13.98 47.14 -3.53
CA GLU A 347 13.75 47.96 -4.74
C GLU A 347 14.02 47.14 -6.02
N THR A 348 13.57 45.88 -6.00
CA THR A 348 13.82 44.89 -7.05
C THR A 348 12.52 44.24 -7.50
N ILE A 349 12.37 44.07 -8.81
CA ILE A 349 11.33 43.25 -9.43
C ILE A 349 11.90 41.87 -9.67
N TYR A 350 11.30 40.88 -9.01
CA TYR A 350 11.67 39.48 -9.14
C TYR A 350 10.79 38.80 -10.19
N LEU A 351 11.42 38.30 -11.25
CA LEU A 351 10.78 37.51 -12.31
C LEU A 351 10.75 36.04 -11.88
N ASN A 352 9.57 35.41 -11.85
CA ASN A 352 9.46 34.03 -11.37
C ASN A 352 9.95 33.03 -12.42
N ALA A 353 11.12 32.44 -12.18
CA ALA A 353 11.70 31.38 -13.02
C ALA A 353 10.85 30.10 -13.08
N LEU A 354 9.93 29.91 -12.13
CA LEU A 354 9.01 28.77 -12.13
C LEU A 354 7.76 29.01 -12.98
N ALA A 355 7.42 30.27 -13.26
CA ALA A 355 6.18 30.63 -13.97
C ALA A 355 6.41 30.86 -15.47
N ASP A 356 7.62 31.24 -15.88
CA ASP A 356 7.99 31.48 -17.27
C ASP A 356 9.50 31.26 -17.49
N ASP A 357 9.90 31.06 -18.75
CA ASP A 357 11.31 30.86 -19.13
C ASP A 357 12.10 32.17 -19.28
N TRP A 358 11.41 33.32 -19.33
CA TRP A 358 11.98 34.66 -19.43
C TRP A 358 13.07 34.82 -20.51
N SER A 359 12.90 34.15 -21.66
CA SER A 359 13.91 34.08 -22.72
C SER A 359 13.80 35.14 -23.83
N SER A 360 12.73 35.96 -23.82
CA SER A 360 12.47 36.96 -24.87
C SER A 360 11.38 37.98 -24.47
N PRO A 361 11.40 39.20 -25.03
CA PRO A 361 10.45 40.27 -24.70
C PRO A 361 9.12 40.11 -25.45
N THR A 362 8.25 39.23 -24.94
CA THR A 362 6.89 39.09 -25.48
C THR A 362 5.96 40.18 -24.91
N PRO A 363 4.87 40.55 -25.60
CA PRO A 363 3.90 41.52 -25.07
C PRO A 363 3.36 41.15 -23.68
N SER A 364 3.21 39.85 -23.39
CA SER A 364 2.77 39.40 -22.08
C SER A 364 3.81 39.68 -21.00
N ARG A 365 5.09 39.41 -21.27
CA ARG A 365 6.20 39.62 -20.32
C ARG A 365 6.49 41.09 -20.08
N ILE A 366 6.43 41.90 -21.14
CA ILE A 366 6.51 43.37 -21.02
C ILE A 366 5.34 43.89 -20.19
N GLY A 367 4.12 43.38 -20.41
CA GLY A 367 2.95 43.70 -19.60
C GLY A 367 3.14 43.33 -18.13
N THR A 368 3.74 42.17 -17.84
CA THR A 368 4.09 41.76 -16.47
C THR A 368 5.14 42.69 -15.84
N ALA A 369 6.21 43.04 -16.57
CA ALA A 369 7.22 43.98 -16.06
C ALA A 369 6.59 45.35 -15.74
N LEU A 370 5.77 45.90 -16.65
CA LEU A 370 5.06 47.16 -16.43
C LEU A 370 4.07 47.10 -15.25
N HIS A 371 3.43 45.94 -15.03
CA HIS A 371 2.58 45.71 -13.86
C HIS A 371 3.36 45.91 -12.56
N GLU A 372 4.53 45.29 -12.45
CA GLU A 372 5.38 45.35 -11.27
C GLU A 372 6.04 46.73 -11.09
N ILE A 373 6.45 47.40 -12.18
CA ILE A 373 6.91 48.81 -12.12
C ILE A 373 5.79 49.72 -11.60
N GLY A 374 4.52 49.44 -11.94
CA GLY A 374 3.38 50.16 -11.37
C GLY A 374 3.29 50.05 -9.85
N HIS A 375 3.72 48.94 -9.25
CA HIS A 375 3.82 48.78 -7.79
C HIS A 375 5.04 49.50 -7.21
N HIS A 376 6.08 49.79 -8.00
CA HIS A 376 7.18 50.67 -7.59
C HIS A 376 6.75 52.15 -7.58
N GLU A 377 6.06 52.59 -8.63
CA GLU A 377 5.57 53.97 -8.78
C GLU A 377 4.43 54.35 -7.81
N THR A 378 3.86 53.36 -7.12
CA THR A 378 2.76 53.56 -6.17
C THR A 378 3.07 52.90 -4.82
N ASP A 379 2.29 53.19 -3.78
CA ASP A 379 2.47 52.52 -2.49
C ASP A 379 1.62 51.24 -2.48
N PRO A 380 2.20 50.04 -2.63
CA PRO A 380 1.43 48.80 -2.79
C PRO A 380 0.57 48.49 -1.55
N ASN A 381 0.99 48.92 -0.35
CA ASN A 381 0.25 48.71 0.90
C ASN A 381 -0.98 49.62 1.02
N ARG A 382 -0.96 50.77 0.34
CA ARG A 382 -2.00 51.80 0.44
C ARG A 382 -2.89 51.84 -0.79
N ASP A 383 -2.31 51.69 -1.97
CA ASP A 383 -2.96 51.90 -3.24
C ASP A 383 -3.38 50.57 -3.90
N GLY A 384 -2.65 49.46 -3.66
CA GLY A 384 -2.93 48.13 -4.24
C GLY A 384 -3.18 48.21 -5.77
N HIS A 385 -4.10 47.41 -6.31
CA HIS A 385 -4.61 47.58 -7.69
C HIS A 385 -5.69 48.67 -7.79
N GLY A 386 -5.50 49.80 -7.12
CA GLY A 386 -6.42 50.93 -7.09
C GLY A 386 -6.29 51.87 -8.29
N PRO A 387 -7.12 52.93 -8.37
CA PRO A 387 -7.11 53.86 -9.51
C PRO A 387 -5.77 54.55 -9.80
N ARG A 388 -4.92 54.70 -8.77
CA ARG A 388 -3.58 55.29 -8.91
C ARG A 388 -2.61 54.34 -9.59
N TRP A 389 -2.63 53.06 -9.20
CA TRP A 389 -1.85 52.02 -9.84
C TRP A 389 -2.23 51.86 -11.32
N TYR A 390 -3.53 51.81 -11.64
CA TYR A 390 -3.99 51.76 -13.04
C TYR A 390 -3.51 52.96 -13.87
N HIS A 391 -3.52 54.17 -13.30
CA HIS A 391 -3.03 55.36 -13.98
C HIS A 391 -1.50 55.29 -14.21
N ALA A 392 -0.74 54.82 -13.21
CA ALA A 392 0.70 54.66 -13.35
C ALA A 392 1.06 53.66 -14.46
N VAL A 393 0.42 52.47 -14.48
CA VAL A 393 0.65 51.48 -15.53
C VAL A 393 0.23 51.99 -16.92
N GLU A 394 -0.86 52.76 -17.03
CA GLU A 394 -1.29 53.37 -18.30
C GLU A 394 -0.28 54.40 -18.82
N GLU A 395 0.26 55.25 -17.94
CA GLU A 395 1.29 56.24 -18.27
C GLU A 395 2.58 55.56 -18.72
N LEU A 396 3.08 54.58 -17.96
CA LEU A 396 4.25 53.78 -18.29
C LEU A 396 4.10 53.06 -19.64
N SER A 397 2.93 52.46 -19.89
CA SER A 397 2.64 51.79 -21.16
C SER A 397 2.65 52.79 -22.33
N GLY A 398 2.12 54.00 -22.12
CA GLY A 398 2.13 55.08 -23.10
C GLY A 398 3.54 55.57 -23.44
N GLU A 399 4.40 55.71 -22.44
CA GLU A 399 5.81 56.11 -22.59
C GLU A 399 6.61 55.08 -23.40
N VAL A 400 6.43 53.78 -23.10
CA VAL A 400 7.08 52.70 -23.84
C VAL A 400 6.60 52.65 -25.29
N ILE A 401 5.29 52.75 -25.54
CA ILE A 401 4.72 52.69 -26.89
C ILE A 401 5.15 53.89 -27.76
N GLN A 402 5.08 55.11 -27.23
CA GLN A 402 5.42 56.32 -28.00
C GLN A 402 6.88 56.33 -28.43
N ASN A 403 7.79 55.89 -27.57
CA ASN A 403 9.22 55.80 -27.91
C ASN A 403 9.50 54.70 -28.96
N LEU A 404 8.78 53.57 -28.92
CA LEU A 404 8.90 52.52 -29.93
C LEU A 404 8.39 52.96 -31.32
N GLU A 405 7.30 53.73 -31.37
CA GLU A 405 6.79 54.30 -32.63
C GLU A 405 7.77 55.33 -33.22
N GLN A 406 8.42 56.14 -32.37
CA GLN A 406 9.36 57.17 -32.81
C GLN A 406 10.66 56.59 -33.39
N GLU A 407 11.17 55.47 -32.86
CA GLU A 407 12.32 54.77 -33.43
C GLU A 407 12.02 54.08 -34.75
N LEU A 408 10.80 53.57 -34.93
CA LEU A 408 10.35 53.01 -36.20
C LEU A 408 10.23 54.11 -37.27
N GLU A 409 9.82 55.31 -36.90
CA GLU A 409 9.80 56.48 -37.79
C GLU A 409 11.23 57.01 -38.11
N ASP A 410 12.17 56.93 -37.17
CA ASP A 410 13.58 57.36 -37.38
C ASP A 410 14.42 56.34 -38.18
N LEU A 411 13.93 55.10 -38.35
CA LEU A 411 14.55 54.03 -39.14
C LEU A 411 14.05 53.97 -40.60
N GLU A 412 12.97 54.67 -40.95
CA GLU A 412 12.48 54.88 -42.33
C GLU A 412 13.13 56.11 -43.01
#